data_AF-A0A5P2QNZ7-F1
#
_entry.id   AF-A0A5P2QNZ7-F1
#
_cell.length_a   1.000
_cell.length_b   1.000
_cell.length_c   1.000
_cell.angle_alpha   90.00
_cell.angle_beta   90.00
_cell.angle_gamma   90.00
#
_symmetry.space_group_name_H-M   'P 1'
#
loop_
_entity.id
_entity.type
_entity.pdbx_description
1 polymer ?
#
loop_
_entity_poly.entity_id
_entity_poly.type
_entity_poly.pdbx_seq_one_letter_code
_entity_poly.pdbx_strand_id
1 'polypeptide(L)' 'MSVNFRDINDLLAIKPKGVFEIQTGANGRPVIFVYRPEQPEETIFCLSPGHANQVRQQLSDEGLTGLVGDAL' A
#
# COMPACT_ATOMS: atom_id res chain seq x y z
N MET A 1 9.00 -12.74 19.06
CA MET A 1 9.47 -12.08 17.82
C MET A 1 9.14 -10.61 17.95
N SER A 2 10.09 -9.70 17.75
CA SER A 2 9.78 -8.27 17.61
C SER A 2 9.37 -8.02 16.17
N VAL A 3 8.22 -7.38 15.96
CA VAL A 3 7.74 -6.99 14.63
C VAL A 3 8.54 -5.78 14.17
N ASN A 4 9.20 -5.85 13.02
CA ASN A 4 9.75 -4.70 12.33
C ASN A 4 8.69 -4.13 11.40
N PHE A 5 8.10 -2.99 11.77
CA PHE A 5 7.07 -2.33 10.95
C PHE A 5 7.57 -1.75 9.62
N ARG A 6 8.86 -1.93 9.30
CA ARG A 6 9.46 -1.60 8.00
C ARG A 6 9.73 -2.83 7.13
N ASP A 7 9.59 -4.04 7.66
CA ASP A 7 9.71 -5.26 6.88
C ASP A 7 8.32 -5.66 6.37
N ILE A 8 8.20 -5.80 5.05
CA ILE A 8 6.92 -6.15 4.44
C ILE A 8 6.43 -7.54 4.87
N ASN A 9 7.33 -8.49 5.13
CA ASN A 9 6.94 -9.83 5.57
C ASN A 9 6.33 -9.80 6.97
N ASP A 10 6.89 -8.99 7.86
CA ASP A 10 6.35 -8.78 9.20
C ASP A 10 4.98 -8.09 9.15
N LEU A 11 4.81 -7.11 8.26
CA LEU A 11 3.51 -6.45 8.03
C LEU A 11 2.47 -7.44 7.47
N LEU A 12 2.84 -8.28 6.50
CA LEU A 12 1.95 -9.28 5.93
C LEU A 12 1.57 -10.39 6.93
N ALA A 13 2.46 -10.70 7.88
CA ALA A 13 2.17 -11.64 8.97
C ALA A 13 1.04 -11.13 9.90
N ILE A 14 0.94 -9.82 10.11
CA ILE A 14 -0.11 -9.21 10.96
C ILE A 14 -1.31 -8.67 10.15
N LYS A 15 -1.15 -8.43 8.84
CA LYS A 15 -2.19 -7.99 7.91
C LYS A 15 -2.43 -9.05 6.82
N PRO A 16 -3.20 -10.11 7.11
CA PRO A 16 -3.33 -11.27 6.22
C PRO A 16 -4.04 -10.95 4.89
N LYS A 17 -4.70 -9.79 4.77
CA LYS A 17 -5.30 -9.33 3.50
C LYS A 17 -4.32 -8.56 2.62
N GLY A 18 -3.19 -8.11 3.17
CA GLY A 18 -2.24 -7.25 2.49
C GLY A 18 -2.25 -5.81 3.00
N VAL A 19 -1.30 -5.05 2.48
CA VAL A 19 -1.10 -3.63 2.78
C VAL A 19 -0.87 -2.86 1.49
N PHE A 20 -1.11 -1.56 1.51
CA PHE A 20 -0.73 -0.67 0.42
C PHE A 20 -0.12 0.62 0.95
N GLU A 21 0.76 1.22 0.19
CA GLU A 21 1.35 2.52 0.49
C GLU A 21 1.19 3.45 -0.70
N ILE A 22 1.13 4.76 -0.42
CA ILE A 22 0.98 5.79 -1.44
C ILE A 22 2.22 6.67 -1.37
N GLN A 23 2.95 6.74 -2.48
CA GLN A 23 4.10 7.62 -2.63
C GLN A 23 3.84 8.65 -3.73
N THR A 24 4.61 9.74 -3.71
CA THR A 24 4.60 10.72 -4.80
C THR A 24 5.74 10.41 -5.75
N GLY A 25 5.43 10.06 -6.99
CA GLY A 25 6.42 9.78 -8.02
C GLY A 25 7.15 11.04 -8.51
N ALA A 26 8.21 10.86 -9.30
CA ALA A 26 9.08 11.94 -9.78
C ALA A 26 8.37 13.05 -10.59
N ASN A 27 7.21 12.75 -11.16
CA ASN A 27 6.35 13.69 -11.91
C ASN A 27 5.27 14.35 -11.04
N GLY A 28 5.34 14.21 -9.71
CA GLY A 28 4.34 14.72 -8.78
C GLY A 28 3.03 13.93 -8.75
N ARG A 29 2.95 12.78 -9.44
CA ARG A 29 1.74 11.95 -9.47
C ARG A 29 1.79 10.88 -8.38
N PRO A 30 0.65 10.55 -7.76
CA PRO A 30 0.58 9.45 -6.80
C PRO A 30 0.87 8.11 -7.47
N VAL A 31 1.64 7.27 -6.78
CA VAL A 31 1.93 5.89 -7.11
C VAL A 31 1.55 5.05 -5.90
N ILE A 32 0.81 3.97 -6.12
CA ILE A 32 0.38 3.06 -5.05
C ILE A 32 1.15 1.75 -5.20
N PHE A 33 1.82 1.33 -4.14
CA PHE A 33 2.42 -0.01 -4.05
C PHE A 33 1.51 -0.89 -3.22
N VAL A 34 1.20 -2.08 -3.73
CA VAL A 34 0.29 -3.03 -3.10
C VAL A 34 1.03 -4.33 -2.85
N TYR A 35 0.94 -4.82 -1.62
CA TYR A 35 1.59 -6.02 -1.14
C TYR A 35 0.54 -6.98 -0.63
N ARG A 36 0.50 -8.19 -1.19
CA ARG A 36 -0.40 -9.26 -0.76
C ARG A 36 0.41 -10.53 -0.47
N PRO A 37 -0.01 -11.37 0.49
CA PRO A 37 0.68 -12.64 0.74
C PRO A 37 0.70 -13.50 -0.53
N GLU A 38 1.86 -14.11 -0.80
CA GLU A 38 2.07 -15.05 -1.91
C GLU A 38 1.79 -14.49 -3.31
N GLN A 39 1.70 -13.16 -3.45
CA GLN A 39 1.52 -12.47 -4.72
C GLN A 39 2.71 -11.55 -4.99
N PRO A 40 3.05 -11.33 -6.27
CA PRO A 40 4.04 -10.32 -6.61
C PRO A 40 3.55 -8.92 -6.16
N GLU A 41 4.51 -8.07 -5.84
CA GLU A 41 4.24 -6.64 -5.61
C GLU A 41 3.57 -6.02 -6.84
N GLU A 42 2.51 -5.27 -6.60
CA GLU A 42 1.78 -4.54 -7.64
C GLU A 42 2.05 -3.04 -7.50
N THR A 43 2.37 -2.39 -8.62
CA THR A 43 2.56 -0.94 -8.69
C THR A 43 1.49 -0.30 -9.57
N ILE A 44 0.70 0.60 -8.99
CA ILE A 44 -0.38 1.30 -9.67
C ILE A 44 0.01 2.75 -9.87
N PHE A 45 0.19 3.15 -11.14
CA PHE A 45 0.43 4.54 -11.52
C PHE A 45 -0.89 5.30 -11.62
N CYS A 46 -1.12 6.24 -10.71
CA CYS A 46 -2.35 7.01 -10.71
C CYS A 46 -2.28 8.18 -11.69
N LEU A 47 -3.39 8.40 -12.39
CA LEU A 47 -3.53 9.44 -13.41
C LEU A 47 -3.75 10.83 -12.79
N SER A 48 -4.31 10.85 -11.59
CA SER A 48 -4.66 12.05 -10.83
C SER A 48 -4.81 11.72 -9.34
N PRO A 49 -4.86 12.73 -8.46
CA PRO A 49 -5.21 12.53 -7.06
C PRO A 49 -6.59 11.87 -6.86
N GLY A 50 -7.56 12.19 -7.73
CA GLY A 50 -8.89 11.56 -7.70
C GLY A 50 -8.85 10.06 -8.02
N HIS A 51 -8.06 9.67 -9.02
CA HIS A 51 -7.83 8.26 -9.33
C HIS A 51 -7.16 7.54 -8.14
N ALA A 52 -6.15 8.14 -7.51
CA ALA A 52 -5.53 7.55 -6.32
C ALA A 52 -6.51 7.33 -5.17
N ASN A 53 -7.43 8.27 -4.93
CA ASN A 53 -8.43 8.10 -3.89
C ASN A 53 -9.43 6.98 -4.21
N GLN A 54 -9.82 6.81 -5.48
CA GLN A 54 -10.68 5.71 -5.91
C GLN A 54 -10.00 4.35 -5.68
N VAL A 55 -8.74 4.21 -6.12
CA VAL A 55 -7.98 2.96 -5.92
C VAL A 55 -7.80 2.66 -4.43
N ARG A 56 -7.45 3.67 -3.62
CA ARG A 56 -7.33 3.53 -2.17
C ARG A 56 -8.62 3.00 -1.53
N GLN A 57 -9.76 3.53 -1.95
CA GLN A 57 -11.06 3.10 -1.45
C GLN A 57 -11.34 1.65 -1.84
N GLN A 58 -11.08 1.27 -3.09
CA GLN A 58 -11.22 -0.10 -3.58
C GLN A 58 -10.37 -1.10 -2.80
N LEU A 59 -9.08 -0.79 -2.59
CA LEU A 59 -8.17 -1.64 -1.80
C LEU A 59 -8.63 -1.75 -0.33
N SER A 60 -9.17 -0.66 0.23
CA SER A 60 -9.73 -0.67 1.58
C SER A 60 -10.99 -1.54 1.67
N ASP A 61 -11.86 -1.48 0.66
CA ASP A 61 -13.07 -2.30 0.57
C ASP A 61 -12.72 -3.80 0.41
N GLU A 62 -11.60 -4.13 -0.22
CA GLU A 62 -11.02 -5.48 -0.26
C GLU A 62 -10.40 -5.94 1.07
N GLY A 63 -10.26 -5.03 2.04
CA GLY A 63 -9.76 -5.30 3.38
C GLY A 63 -8.26 -5.07 3.57
N LEU A 64 -7.59 -4.41 2.63
CA LEU A 64 -6.15 -4.08 2.75
C LEU A 64 -5.96 -2.89 3.70
N THR A 65 -4.81 -2.85 4.36
CA THR A 65 -4.44 -1.74 5.26
C THR A 65 -3.53 -0.74 4.55
N GLY A 66 -3.93 0.54 4.55
CA GLY A 66 -3.08 1.62 4.08
C GLY A 66 -1.99 1.97 5.10
N LEU A 67 -0.76 2.10 4.62
CA LEU A 67 0.40 2.57 5.39
C LEU A 67 0.54 4.09 5.22
N VAL A 68 0.88 4.78 6.31
CA VAL A 68 1.17 6.21 6.32
C VAL A 68 2.66 6.39 6.56
N GLY A 69 3.40 6.83 5.55
CA GLY A 69 4.87 6.88 5.55
C GLY A 69 5.47 7.75 6.67
N ASP A 70 4.75 8.78 7.13
CA ASP A 70 5.21 9.70 8.18
C ASP A 70 4.73 9.33 9.60
N ALA A 71 3.97 8.24 9.76
CA ALA A 71 3.47 7.78 11.06
C ALA A 71 4.36 6.70 11.71
N LEU A 72 5.53 6.41 11.13
CA LEU A 72 6.50 5.40 11.57
C LEU A 72 7.88 5.98 11.94
#